data_AF-A0AAD5X8F0-F1
#
_entry.id   AF-A0AAD5X8F0-F1
#
_cell.length_a   1.000
_cell.length_b   1.000
_cell.length_c   1.000
_cell.angle_alpha   90.00
_cell.angle_beta   90.00
_cell.angle_gamma   90.00
#
_symmetry.space_group_name_H-M   'P 1'
#
loop_
_entity.id
_entity.type
_entity.pdbx_description
1 polymer ?
#
loop_
_entity_poly.entity_id
_entity_poly.type
_entity_poly.pdbx_seq_one_letter_code
_entity_poly.pdbx_strand_id
1 'polypeptide(L)'
;PDLHTDLSATYSSSLSDLGYAFYNLGDYSAAEKYFKQSLELQVKMSSSDENTNVAATLVRLGILLSKQGKFDAALKYYSESLDIYVKVYGTREHADVARTLNNLGIVARLQENFVPALKYYNEFLKITVKTYGTCEHVDVAATLNNLGI
;
A
#
# COMPACT_ATOMS: atom_id res chain seq x y z
N PRO A 1 -1.72 -24.92 -12.42
CA PRO A 1 -1.75 -23.57 -13.03
C PRO A 1 -1.56 -23.69 -14.54
N ASP A 2 -2.52 -23.22 -15.32
CA ASP A 2 -2.52 -23.40 -16.78
C ASP A 2 -1.83 -22.21 -17.47
N LEU A 3 -1.29 -22.40 -18.68
CA LEU A 3 -0.42 -21.44 -19.38
C LEU A 3 -1.08 -20.04 -19.54
N HIS A 4 -2.42 -20.02 -19.66
CA HIS A 4 -3.21 -18.79 -19.76
C HIS A 4 -3.26 -17.99 -18.46
N THR A 5 -3.27 -18.65 -17.30
CA THR A 5 -3.26 -18.00 -15.99
C THR A 5 -1.88 -17.39 -15.69
N ASP A 6 -0.81 -18.00 -16.19
CA ASP A 6 0.55 -17.50 -16.00
C ASP A 6 0.85 -16.29 -16.90
N LEU A 7 0.40 -16.33 -18.16
CA LEU A 7 0.52 -15.22 -19.11
C LEU A 7 -0.27 -13.97 -18.65
N SER A 8 -1.41 -14.16 -18.01
CA SER A 8 -2.25 -13.06 -17.54
C SER A 8 -1.73 -12.46 -16.21
N ALA A 9 -1.06 -13.25 -15.37
CA ALA A 9 -0.43 -12.78 -14.14
C ALA A 9 0.80 -11.92 -14.46
N THR A 10 1.65 -12.41 -15.36
CA THR A 10 2.80 -11.66 -15.89
C THR A 10 2.37 -10.38 -16.60
N TYR A 11 1.24 -10.40 -17.31
CA TYR A 11 0.68 -9.20 -17.93
C TYR A 11 0.21 -8.16 -16.89
N SER A 12 -0.47 -8.60 -15.82
CA SER A 12 -0.87 -7.69 -14.75
C SER A 12 0.32 -7.05 -14.03
N SER A 13 1.38 -7.83 -13.74
CA SER A 13 2.62 -7.31 -13.16
C SER A 13 3.27 -6.26 -14.06
N SER A 14 3.33 -6.53 -15.37
CA SER A 14 3.87 -5.59 -16.37
C SER A 14 3.11 -4.26 -16.38
N LEU A 15 1.77 -4.29 -16.25
CA LEU A 15 0.96 -3.07 -16.14
C LEU A 15 1.25 -2.32 -14.84
N SER A 16 1.47 -3.01 -13.73
CA SER A 16 1.86 -2.38 -12.47
C SER A 16 3.23 -1.70 -12.57
N ASP A 17 4.18 -2.30 -13.29
CA ASP A 17 5.51 -1.73 -13.49
C ASP A 17 5.46 -0.51 -14.42
N LEU A 18 4.63 -0.54 -15.47
CA LEU A 18 4.35 0.64 -16.29
C LEU A 18 3.74 1.76 -15.45
N GLY A 19 2.75 1.46 -14.60
CA GLY A 19 2.16 2.42 -13.69
C GLY A 19 3.20 3.07 -12.78
N TYR A 20 4.14 2.29 -12.27
CA TYR A 20 5.24 2.79 -11.45
C TYR A 20 6.23 3.65 -12.24
N ALA A 21 6.56 3.27 -13.47
CA ALA A 21 7.40 4.07 -14.36
C ALA A 21 6.78 5.45 -14.64
N PHE A 22 5.49 5.50 -14.99
CA PHE A 22 4.79 6.76 -15.21
C PHE A 22 4.67 7.60 -13.93
N TYR A 23 4.48 6.97 -12.77
CA TYR A 23 4.51 7.66 -11.49
C TYR A 23 5.86 8.37 -11.26
N ASN A 24 6.98 7.71 -11.54
CA ASN A 24 8.32 8.30 -11.41
C ASN A 24 8.59 9.41 -12.43
N LEU A 25 7.94 9.35 -13.60
CA LEU A 25 7.96 10.42 -14.62
C LEU A 25 7.03 11.60 -14.28
N GLY A 26 6.22 11.49 -13.22
CA GLY A 26 5.25 12.51 -12.81
C GLY A 26 3.94 12.49 -13.60
N ASP A 27 3.76 11.54 -14.54
CA ASP A 27 2.50 11.36 -15.25
C ASP A 27 1.54 10.52 -14.39
N TYR A 28 0.92 11.20 -13.43
CA TYR A 28 0.02 10.57 -12.48
C TYR A 28 -1.27 10.05 -13.11
N SER A 29 -1.71 10.62 -14.23
CA SER A 29 -2.90 10.15 -14.95
C SER A 29 -2.63 8.82 -15.65
N ALA A 30 -1.48 8.69 -16.31
CA ALA A 30 -1.05 7.43 -16.90
C ALA A 30 -0.82 6.38 -15.80
N ALA A 31 -0.14 6.75 -14.70
CA ALA A 31 0.08 5.86 -13.57
C ALA A 31 -1.25 5.29 -13.01
N GLU A 32 -2.26 6.14 -12.79
CA GLU A 32 -3.57 5.71 -12.29
C GLU A 32 -4.23 4.70 -13.22
N LYS A 33 -4.20 4.99 -14.53
CA LYS A 33 -4.77 4.12 -15.56
C LYS A 33 -4.14 2.73 -15.51
N TYR A 34 -2.81 2.65 -15.49
CA TYR A 34 -2.11 1.37 -15.51
C TYR A 34 -2.29 0.57 -14.22
N PHE A 35 -2.28 1.23 -13.05
CA PHE A 35 -2.59 0.55 -11.78
C PHE A 35 -4.03 0.03 -11.74
N LYS A 36 -5.03 0.78 -12.23
CA LYS A 36 -6.41 0.31 -12.31
C LYS A 36 -6.58 -0.89 -13.26
N GLN A 37 -5.94 -0.85 -14.43
CA GLN A 37 -5.94 -1.98 -15.36
C GLN A 37 -5.29 -3.23 -14.74
N SER A 38 -4.16 -3.05 -14.04
CA SER A 38 -3.49 -4.14 -13.33
C SER A 38 -4.41 -4.74 -12.25
N LEU A 39 -5.07 -3.89 -11.45
CA LEU A 39 -6.02 -4.30 -10.41
C LEU A 39 -7.20 -5.08 -10.98
N GLU A 40 -7.83 -4.59 -12.05
CA GLU A 40 -8.95 -5.27 -12.71
C GLU A 40 -8.59 -6.67 -13.20
N LEU A 41 -7.38 -6.86 -13.71
CA LEU A 41 -6.90 -8.17 -14.14
C LEU A 41 -6.65 -9.09 -12.94
N GLN A 42 -6.04 -8.59 -11.87
CA GLN A 42 -5.78 -9.39 -10.67
C GLN A 42 -7.08 -9.91 -10.06
N VAL A 43 -8.08 -9.04 -9.94
CA VAL A 43 -9.43 -9.37 -9.45
C VAL A 43 -10.09 -10.43 -10.33
N LYS A 44 -10.05 -10.27 -11.67
CA LYS A 44 -10.67 -11.25 -12.59
C LYS A 44 -10.01 -12.63 -12.57
N MET A 45 -8.71 -12.69 -12.27
CA MET A 45 -7.94 -13.92 -12.32
C MET A 45 -7.92 -14.68 -11.01
N SER A 46 -8.05 -13.96 -9.91
CA SER A 46 -7.99 -14.56 -8.59
C SER A 46 -9.36 -15.18 -8.28
N SER A 47 -9.38 -16.38 -7.70
CA SER A 47 -10.63 -16.98 -7.19
C SER A 47 -11.20 -16.25 -5.97
N SER A 48 -10.48 -15.25 -5.48
CA SER A 48 -10.85 -14.34 -4.39
C SER A 48 -10.14 -13.00 -4.60
N ASP A 49 -10.82 -11.89 -4.28
CA ASP A 49 -10.22 -10.54 -4.27
C ASP A 49 -9.13 -10.39 -3.18
N GLU A 50 -8.99 -11.39 -2.32
CA GLU A 50 -8.05 -11.39 -1.20
C GLU A 50 -6.70 -12.02 -1.61
N ASN A 51 -5.87 -11.27 -2.33
CA ASN A 51 -4.47 -11.64 -2.56
C ASN A 51 -3.49 -10.47 -2.34
N THR A 52 -2.21 -10.79 -2.15
CA THR A 52 -1.16 -9.80 -1.85
C THR A 52 -0.85 -8.84 -3.00
N ASN A 53 -1.05 -9.25 -4.26
CA ASN A 53 -0.87 -8.39 -5.43
C ASN A 53 -1.95 -7.30 -5.49
N VAL A 54 -3.20 -7.66 -5.18
CA VAL A 54 -4.33 -6.73 -5.13
C VAL A 54 -4.04 -5.68 -4.06
N ALA A 55 -3.68 -6.14 -2.85
CA ALA A 55 -3.30 -5.26 -1.75
C ALA A 55 -2.12 -4.32 -2.11
N ALA A 56 -1.10 -4.83 -2.80
CA ALA A 56 0.04 -4.01 -3.24
C ALA A 56 -0.37 -2.95 -4.25
N THR A 57 -1.26 -3.30 -5.19
CA THR A 57 -1.76 -2.36 -6.21
C THR A 57 -2.62 -1.27 -5.59
N LEU A 58 -3.46 -1.63 -4.61
CA LEU A 58 -4.25 -0.65 -3.83
C LEU A 58 -3.32 0.32 -3.07
N VAL A 59 -2.22 -0.14 -2.47
CA VAL A 59 -1.21 0.75 -1.87
C VAL A 59 -0.61 1.70 -2.90
N ARG A 60 -0.27 1.24 -4.09
CA ARG A 60 0.27 2.11 -5.16
C ARG A 60 -0.73 3.19 -5.58
N LEU A 61 -2.01 2.84 -5.70
CA LEU A 61 -3.10 3.79 -5.95
C LEU A 61 -3.24 4.80 -4.79
N GLY A 62 -3.15 4.34 -3.55
CA GLY A 62 -3.14 5.22 -2.37
C GLY A 62 -1.99 6.23 -2.38
N ILE A 63 -0.78 5.78 -2.73
CA ILE A 63 0.41 6.66 -2.82
C ILE A 63 0.20 7.72 -3.90
N LEU A 64 -0.25 7.29 -5.07
CA LEU A 64 -0.53 8.18 -6.19
C LEU A 64 -1.55 9.27 -5.81
N LEU A 65 -2.66 8.89 -5.18
CA LEU A 65 -3.72 9.81 -4.78
C LEU A 65 -3.27 10.75 -3.66
N SER A 66 -2.46 10.25 -2.72
CA SER A 66 -1.83 11.07 -1.68
C SER A 66 -0.93 12.15 -2.29
N LYS A 67 -0.12 11.82 -3.31
CA LYS A 67 0.70 12.79 -4.04
C LYS A 67 -0.12 13.85 -4.78
N GLN A 68 -1.34 13.50 -5.20
CA GLN A 68 -2.29 14.43 -5.81
C GLN A 68 -3.11 15.23 -4.79
N GLY A 69 -2.91 15.05 -3.48
CA GLY A 69 -3.70 15.70 -2.42
C GLY A 69 -5.10 15.11 -2.23
N LYS A 70 -5.43 13.99 -2.88
CA LYS A 70 -6.73 13.30 -2.78
C LYS A 70 -6.73 12.35 -1.58
N PHE A 71 -6.63 12.92 -0.38
CA PHE A 71 -6.38 12.17 0.85
C PHE A 71 -7.48 11.17 1.23
N ASP A 72 -8.75 11.52 1.11
CA ASP A 72 -9.85 10.60 1.47
C ASP A 72 -9.87 9.35 0.58
N ALA A 73 -9.61 9.54 -0.72
CA ALA A 73 -9.49 8.43 -1.65
C ALA A 73 -8.27 7.56 -1.33
N ALA A 74 -7.13 8.17 -0.97
CA ALA A 74 -5.94 7.44 -0.55
C ALA A 74 -6.18 6.60 0.71
N LEU A 75 -6.84 7.17 1.74
CA LEU A 75 -7.19 6.46 2.97
C LEU A 75 -8.06 5.23 2.68
N LYS A 76 -9.04 5.36 1.77
CA LYS A 76 -9.88 4.24 1.36
C LYS A 76 -9.05 3.09 0.79
N TYR A 77 -8.18 3.38 -0.18
CA TYR A 77 -7.33 2.37 -0.81
C TYR A 77 -6.35 1.71 0.16
N TYR A 78 -5.74 2.49 1.06
CA TYR A 78 -4.86 1.92 2.07
C TYR A 78 -5.61 1.06 3.10
N SER A 79 -6.82 1.44 3.49
CA SER A 79 -7.63 0.66 4.43
C SER A 79 -8.04 -0.68 3.81
N GLU A 80 -8.47 -0.67 2.55
CA GLU A 80 -8.81 -1.89 1.81
C GLU A 80 -7.59 -2.81 1.64
N SER A 81 -6.43 -2.24 1.30
CA SER A 81 -5.16 -2.99 1.24
C SER A 81 -4.79 -3.61 2.59
N LEU A 82 -4.92 -2.85 3.68
CA LEU A 82 -4.62 -3.31 5.03
C LEU A 82 -5.48 -4.52 5.40
N ASP A 83 -6.78 -4.45 5.14
CA ASP A 83 -7.71 -5.55 5.41
C ASP A 83 -7.35 -6.82 4.63
N ILE A 84 -6.99 -6.67 3.34
CA ILE A 84 -6.54 -7.82 2.53
C ILE A 84 -5.25 -8.41 3.08
N TYR A 85 -4.23 -7.60 3.36
CA TYR A 85 -2.97 -8.11 3.91
C TYR A 85 -3.18 -8.86 5.22
N VAL A 86 -3.99 -8.32 6.13
CA VAL A 86 -4.27 -8.97 7.43
C VAL A 86 -4.99 -10.30 7.24
N LYS A 87 -5.96 -10.38 6.32
CA LYS A 87 -6.67 -11.62 6.01
C LYS A 87 -5.75 -12.68 5.37
N VAL A 88 -4.98 -12.29 4.36
CA VAL A 88 -4.10 -13.20 3.61
C VAL A 88 -2.99 -13.75 4.48
N TYR A 89 -2.37 -12.91 5.33
CA TYR A 89 -1.31 -13.34 6.24
C TYR A 89 -1.86 -14.03 7.50
N GLY A 90 -3.14 -13.84 7.84
CA GLY A 90 -3.73 -14.29 9.09
C GLY A 90 -3.15 -13.59 10.34
N THR A 91 -2.39 -12.51 10.15
CA THR A 91 -1.73 -11.75 11.21
C THR A 91 -1.54 -10.30 10.80
N ARG A 92 -1.46 -9.41 11.81
CA ARG A 92 -1.04 -8.01 11.61
C ARG A 92 0.48 -7.86 11.67
N GLU A 93 1.20 -8.89 12.07
CA GLU A 93 2.65 -8.84 12.28
C GLU A 93 3.41 -9.14 10.99
N HIS A 94 3.22 -8.29 9.98
CA HIS A 94 3.88 -8.41 8.68
C HIS A 94 4.39 -7.05 8.19
N ALA A 95 5.52 -7.05 7.48
CA ALA A 95 6.16 -5.84 7.00
C ALA A 95 5.24 -5.00 6.07
N ASP A 96 4.44 -5.66 5.24
CA ASP A 96 3.48 -4.96 4.37
C ASP A 96 2.35 -4.30 5.15
N VAL A 97 1.84 -4.94 6.21
CA VAL A 97 0.84 -4.33 7.11
C VAL A 97 1.44 -3.09 7.76
N ALA A 98 2.67 -3.19 8.27
CA ALA A 98 3.38 -2.05 8.85
C ALA A 98 3.50 -0.90 7.83
N ARG A 99 3.97 -1.17 6.61
CA ARG A 99 4.12 -0.15 5.57
C ARG A 99 2.79 0.54 5.23
N THR A 100 1.71 -0.21 5.14
CA THR A 100 0.37 0.35 4.88
C THR A 100 -0.12 1.21 6.05
N LEU A 101 0.13 0.79 7.30
CA LEU A 101 -0.16 1.60 8.49
C LEU A 101 0.63 2.92 8.50
N ASN A 102 1.91 2.89 8.15
CA ASN A 102 2.71 4.12 8.05
C ASN A 102 2.10 5.10 7.02
N ASN A 103 1.69 4.60 5.84
CA ASN A 103 1.03 5.41 4.83
C ASN A 103 -0.31 6.00 5.30
N LEU A 104 -1.13 5.23 6.01
CA LEU A 104 -2.35 5.73 6.67
C LEU A 104 -2.03 6.84 7.67
N GLY A 105 -0.99 6.66 8.49
CA GLY A 105 -0.52 7.66 9.45
C GLY A 105 -0.07 8.96 8.77
N ILE A 106 0.67 8.86 7.66
CA ILE A 106 1.12 10.02 6.87
C ILE A 106 -0.08 10.79 6.34
N VAL A 107 -1.04 10.11 5.70
CA VAL A 107 -2.21 10.80 5.13
C VAL A 107 -3.09 11.41 6.22
N ALA A 108 -3.33 10.70 7.33
CA ALA A 108 -4.06 11.23 8.46
C ALA A 108 -3.39 12.49 9.04
N ARG A 109 -2.05 12.51 9.15
CA ARG A 109 -1.29 13.68 9.60
C ARG A 109 -1.42 14.85 8.63
N LEU A 110 -1.38 14.60 7.32
CA LEU A 110 -1.56 15.62 6.28
C LEU A 110 -2.97 16.24 6.30
N GLN A 111 -3.97 15.51 6.80
CA GLN A 111 -5.32 16.02 7.06
C GLN A 111 -5.50 16.61 8.47
N GLU A 112 -4.41 16.78 9.23
CA GLU A 112 -4.45 17.26 10.63
C GLU A 112 -5.27 16.35 11.59
N ASN A 113 -5.55 15.12 11.16
CA ASN A 113 -6.21 14.09 11.97
C ASN A 113 -5.20 13.38 12.87
N PHE A 114 -4.70 14.08 13.88
CA PHE A 114 -3.58 13.62 14.71
C PHE A 114 -3.91 12.37 15.53
N VAL A 115 -5.14 12.21 16.03
CA VAL A 115 -5.53 11.04 16.82
C VAL A 115 -5.46 9.74 16.00
N PRO A 116 -6.09 9.65 14.81
CA PRO A 116 -5.88 8.53 13.90
C PRO A 116 -4.40 8.33 13.50
N ALA A 117 -3.69 9.42 13.18
CA ALA A 117 -2.29 9.34 12.77
C ALA A 117 -1.40 8.67 13.83
N LEU A 118 -1.52 9.11 15.09
CA LEU A 118 -0.80 8.53 16.23
C LEU A 118 -1.12 7.05 16.42
N LYS A 119 -2.39 6.65 16.26
CA LYS A 119 -2.79 5.24 16.34
C LYS A 119 -2.07 4.40 15.28
N TYR A 120 -2.06 4.85 14.03
CA TYR A 120 -1.42 4.13 12.93
C TYR A 120 0.10 4.04 13.10
N TYR A 121 0.76 5.14 13.48
CA TYR A 121 2.21 5.14 13.71
C TYR A 121 2.63 4.26 14.87
N ASN A 122 1.88 4.26 15.99
CA ASN A 122 2.16 3.36 17.11
C ASN A 122 2.04 1.89 16.72
N GLU A 123 1.04 1.54 15.90
CA GLU A 123 0.86 0.18 15.41
C GLU A 123 1.98 -0.23 14.44
N PHE A 124 2.36 0.66 13.51
CA PHE A 124 3.51 0.47 12.63
C PHE A 124 4.81 0.22 13.43
N LEU A 125 5.08 1.05 14.45
CA LEU A 125 6.29 0.91 15.28
C LEU A 125 6.30 -0.43 16.01
N LYS A 126 5.15 -0.83 16.59
CA LYS A 126 5.01 -2.11 17.28
C LYS A 126 5.34 -3.29 16.37
N ILE A 127 4.82 -3.28 15.14
CA ILE A 127 5.07 -4.36 14.17
C ILE A 127 6.54 -4.34 13.75
N THR A 128 7.08 -3.18 13.38
CA THR A 128 8.44 -3.04 12.85
C THR A 128 9.50 -3.47 13.86
N VAL A 129 9.35 -3.06 15.13
CA VAL A 129 10.23 -3.51 16.22
C VAL A 129 10.18 -5.02 16.39
N LYS A 130 8.99 -5.63 16.29
CA LYS A 130 8.84 -7.09 16.41
C LYS A 130 9.44 -7.84 15.22
N THR A 131 9.30 -7.31 14.00
CA THR A 131 9.78 -7.96 12.77
C THR A 131 11.30 -7.84 12.60
N TYR A 132 11.88 -6.67 12.89
CA TYR A 132 13.30 -6.40 12.59
C TYR A 132 14.19 -6.31 13.84
N GLY A 133 13.60 -6.38 15.04
CA GLY A 133 14.34 -6.35 16.31
C GLY A 133 14.98 -5.00 16.66
N THR A 134 14.89 -3.99 15.78
CA THR A 134 15.49 -2.67 15.98
C THR A 134 14.59 -1.55 15.47
N CYS A 135 14.81 -0.34 16.00
CA CYS A 135 14.19 0.89 15.54
C CYS A 135 15.00 1.59 14.43
N GLU A 136 16.11 0.99 13.96
CA GLU A 136 17.06 1.64 13.04
C GLU A 136 16.65 1.52 11.56
N HIS A 137 15.53 0.86 11.27
CA HIS A 137 15.02 0.77 9.91
C HIS A 137 14.65 2.17 9.39
N VAL A 138 14.99 2.49 8.14
CA VAL A 138 14.78 3.81 7.53
C VAL A 138 13.32 4.28 7.65
N ASP A 139 12.37 3.36 7.53
CA ASP A 139 10.94 3.63 7.70
C ASP A 139 10.58 4.05 9.14
N VAL A 140 11.30 3.55 10.15
CA VAL A 140 11.12 3.93 11.57
C VAL A 140 11.63 5.33 11.82
N ALA A 141 12.82 5.68 11.34
CA ALA A 141 13.36 7.02 11.48
C ALA A 141 12.45 8.08 10.83
N ALA A 142 11.91 7.79 9.64
CA ALA A 142 10.93 8.65 8.98
C ALA A 142 9.63 8.80 9.80
N THR A 143 9.18 7.72 10.43
CA THR A 143 7.97 7.72 11.28
C THR A 143 8.19 8.47 12.59
N LEU A 144 9.32 8.28 13.27
CA LEU A 144 9.68 9.00 14.49
C LEU A 144 9.74 10.50 14.23
N ASN A 145 10.38 10.90 13.12
CA ASN A 145 10.36 12.29 12.67
C ASN A 145 8.93 12.82 12.43
N ASN A 146 8.03 11.99 11.88
CA ASN A 146 6.61 12.36 11.73
C ASN A 146 5.85 12.45 13.07
N LEU A 147 6.32 11.77 14.11
CA LEU A 147 5.80 11.84 15.48
C LEU A 147 6.39 13.01 16.29
N GLY A 148 7.42 13.68 15.78
CA GLY A 148 8.13 14.74 16.50
C GLY A 148 9.02 14.23 17.64
N ILE A 149 9.50 12.99 17.51
CA ILE A 149 10.42 12.30 18.45
C ILE A 149 11.73 12.03 17.71
#